data_AF-A0A6C8Y302-F1
#
_entry.id   AF-A0A6C8Y302-F1
#
_cell.length_a   1.000
_cell.length_b   1.000
_cell.length_c   1.000
_cell.angle_alpha   90.00
_cell.angle_beta   90.00
_cell.angle_gamma   90.00
#
_symmetry.space_group_name_H-M   'P 1'
#
loop_
_entity.id
_entity.type
_entity.pdbx_description
1 polymer ?
#
loop_
_entity_poly.entity_id
_entity_poly.type
_entity_poly.pdbx_seq_one_letter_code
_entity_poly.pdbx_strand_id
1 'polypeptide(L)' 'RRNIARRMLESGMTREAVAQITTLTDDEIEQIIRWR' A
#
# COMPACT_ATOMS: atom_id res chain seq x y z
N ARG A 1 9.72 -1.19 -1.76
CA ARG A 1 8.39 -1.69 -1.36
C ARG A 1 7.38 -0.55 -1.24
N ARG A 2 7.64 0.47 -0.42
CA ARG A 2 6.76 1.66 -0.26
C ARG A 2 6.35 2.38 -1.56
N ASN A 3 7.29 2.64 -2.47
CA ASN A 3 6.98 3.27 -3.77
C ASN A 3 6.12 2.38 -4.69
N ILE A 4 6.27 1.06 -4.59
CA ILE A 4 5.47 0.09 -5.37
C ILE A 4 4.06 0.01 -4.79
N ALA A 5 3.94 -0.12 -3.46
CA ALA A 5 2.66 -0.09 -2.75
C ALA A 5 1.87 1.20 -3.05
N ARG A 6 2.54 2.37 -3.08
CA ARG A 6 1.91 3.63 -3.46
C ARG A 6 1.31 3.59 -4.87
N ARG A 7 2.08 3.15 -5.86
CA ARG A 7 1.60 3.02 -7.25
C ARG A 7 0.44 2.04 -7.38
N MET A 8 0.48 0.94 -6.63
CA MET A 8 -0.62 -0.04 -6.60
C MET A 8 -1.90 0.58 -6.04
N LEU A 9 -1.82 1.28 -4.92
CA LEU A 9 -2.95 2.01 -4.35
C LEU A 9 -3.48 3.09 -5.31
N GLU A 10 -2.58 3.83 -5.97
CA GLU A 10 -2.94 4.83 -6.99
C GLU A 10 -3.64 4.20 -8.21
N SER A 11 -3.29 2.95 -8.57
CA SER A 11 -3.97 2.19 -9.63
C SER A 11 -5.33 1.61 -9.22
N GLY A 12 -5.79 1.86 -7.99
CA GLY A 12 -7.07 1.37 -7.47
C GLY A 12 -7.02 -0.03 -6.85
N MET A 13 -5.82 -0.58 -6.61
CA MET A 13 -5.66 -1.85 -5.91
C MET A 13 -6.04 -1.70 -4.43
N THR A 14 -6.68 -2.73 -3.86
CA THR A 14 -7.09 -2.71 -2.45
C THR A 14 -5.91 -2.86 -1.50
N ARG A 15 -6.09 -2.44 -0.25
CA ARG A 15 -5.04 -2.50 0.79
C ARG A 15 -4.59 -3.94 1.05
N GLU A 16 -5.52 -4.87 1.07
CA GLU A 16 -5.29 -6.29 1.32
C GLU A 16 -4.43 -6.92 0.22
N ALA A 17 -4.70 -6.56 -1.05
CA ALA A 17 -3.89 -7.01 -2.17
C ALA A 17 -2.47 -6.43 -2.11
N VAL A 18 -2.34 -5.16 -1.75
CA VAL A 18 -1.04 -4.51 -1.56
C VAL A 18 -0.26 -5.16 -0.42
N ALA A 19 -0.90 -5.50 0.70
CA ALA A 19 -0.27 -6.19 1.82
C ALA A 19 0.28 -7.57 1.41
N GLN A 20 -0.52 -8.35 0.70
CA GLN A 20 -0.12 -9.68 0.21
C GLN A 20 1.07 -9.61 -0.76
N ILE A 21 1.11 -8.61 -1.65
CA ILE A 21 2.15 -8.50 -2.67
C ILE A 21 3.44 -7.88 -2.12
N THR A 22 3.32 -6.87 -1.26
CA THR A 22 4.47 -6.07 -0.82
C THR A 22 5.02 -6.49 0.54
N THR A 23 4.36 -7.46 1.19
CA THR A 23 4.62 -7.93 2.56
C THR A 23 4.65 -6.79 3.58
N LEU A 24 3.99 -5.67 3.27
CA LEU A 24 3.86 -4.54 4.17
C LEU A 24 2.74 -4.84 5.16
N THR A 25 2.88 -4.34 6.38
CA THR A 25 1.79 -4.39 7.35
C THR A 25 0.69 -3.39 7.00
N ASP A 26 -0.50 -3.60 7.55
CA ASP A 26 -1.61 -2.67 7.39
C ASP A 26 -1.25 -1.27 7.90
N ASP A 27 -0.49 -1.16 9.00
CA ASP A 27 0.01 0.11 9.53
C ASP A 27 0.95 0.82 8.53
N GLU A 28 1.85 0.07 7.88
CA GLU A 28 2.76 0.63 6.88
C GLU A 28 1.98 1.15 5.66
N ILE A 29 0.93 0.44 5.25
CA ILE A 29 0.03 0.84 4.15
C ILE A 29 -0.80 2.06 4.56
N GLU A 30 -1.31 2.10 5.79
CA GLU A 30 -2.07 3.22 6.32
C GLU A 30 -1.21 4.50 6.37
N GLN A 31 0.06 4.40 6.75
CA GLN A 31 0.99 5.51 6.65
C GLN A 31 1.17 5.99 5.20
N ILE A 32 1.17 5.09 4.21
CA ILE A 32 1.26 5.51 2.80
C ILE A 32 0.01 6.28 2.37
N ILE A 33 -1.16 5.90 2.88
CA ILE A 33 -2.45 6.53 2.56
C ILE A 33 -2.63 7.86 3.29
N ARG A 34 -2.27 7.95 4.57
CA ARG A 34 -2.47 9.15 5.41
C ARG A 34 -1.54 10.31 5.06
N TRP A 35 -0.40 10.05 4.41
CA TRP A 35 0.54 11.08 3.97
C TRP A 35 0.16 11.69 2.60
N ARG A 36 -1.07 11.45 2.14
CA ARG A 36 -1.69 12.02 0.95
C ARG A 36 -2.71 13.07 1.37
#